data_AF-A0A9D1GY12-F1
#
_entry.id   AF-A0A9D1GY12-F1
#
_cell.length_a   1.000
_cell.length_b   1.000
_cell.length_c   1.000
_cell.angle_alpha   90.00
_cell.angle_beta   90.00
_cell.angle_gamma   90.00
#
_symmetry.space_group_name_H-M   'P 1'
#
loop_
_entity.id
_entity.type
_entity.pdbx_description
1 polymer ?
#
loop_
_entity_poly.entity_id
_entity_poly.type
_entity_poly.pdbx_seq_one_letter_code
_entity_poly.pdbx_strand_id
1 'polypeptide(L)'
;MLDPDHWQDSLRATYQQARAAYRRHPRAVLVSLDEKVSDLGVDVRRIDLAERMLQFGVDIGLTLEQAMAVRGSFLIDVFGFSLLVDHAWDRAPESVRPMLAHPVPQIWLDAHPDHPAPLSRRAAEQVGPTNDEQFDAMVELRIRAVEALLGVSS
;
A
#
# COMPACT_ATOMS: atom_id res chain seq x y z
N MET A 1 -6.80 11.47 -13.68
CA MET A 1 -6.91 12.82 -13.12
C MET A 1 -7.65 12.67 -11.80
N LEU A 2 -7.22 13.36 -10.74
CA LEU A 2 -7.92 13.31 -9.46
C LEU A 2 -9.21 14.14 -9.61
N ASP A 3 -10.34 13.49 -9.43
CA ASP A 3 -11.69 14.08 -9.50
C ASP A 3 -12.30 14.08 -8.09
N PRO A 4 -12.45 15.25 -7.45
CA PRO A 4 -13.07 15.35 -6.12
C PRO A 4 -14.52 14.85 -6.05
N ASP A 5 -15.28 14.94 -7.15
CA ASP A 5 -16.68 14.50 -7.17
C ASP A 5 -16.81 12.97 -7.18
N HIS A 6 -15.76 12.28 -7.66
CA HIS A 6 -15.64 10.82 -7.69
C HIS A 6 -14.37 10.38 -6.95
N TRP A 7 -14.19 10.89 -5.74
CA TRP A 7 -12.92 10.79 -5.02
C TRP A 7 -12.53 9.35 -4.67
N GLN A 8 -13.48 8.45 -4.38
CA GLN A 8 -13.18 7.05 -4.10
C GLN A 8 -12.53 6.38 -5.31
N ASP A 9 -13.10 6.59 -6.50
CA ASP A 9 -12.58 6.03 -7.74
C ASP A 9 -11.23 6.65 -8.12
N SER A 10 -11.07 7.94 -7.85
CA SER A 10 -9.78 8.63 -7.98
C SER A 10 -8.71 8.03 -7.08
N LEU A 11 -9.03 7.70 -5.82
CA LEU A 11 -8.10 7.02 -4.92
C LEU A 11 -7.76 5.61 -5.42
N ARG A 12 -8.77 4.79 -5.77
CA ARG A 12 -8.54 3.44 -6.32
C ARG A 12 -7.60 3.47 -7.52
N ALA A 13 -7.89 4.35 -8.48
CA ALA A 13 -7.07 4.50 -9.68
C ALA A 13 -5.64 4.97 -9.34
N THR A 14 -5.48 5.89 -8.39
CA THR A 14 -4.18 6.40 -7.98
C THR A 14 -3.34 5.33 -7.30
N TYR A 15 -3.93 4.52 -6.41
CA TYR A 15 -3.27 3.38 -5.79
C TYR A 15 -2.82 2.35 -6.83
N GLN A 16 -3.70 1.98 -7.77
CA GLN A 16 -3.38 1.00 -8.82
C GLN A 16 -2.26 1.50 -9.75
N GLN A 17 -2.30 2.77 -10.16
CA GLN A 17 -1.23 3.37 -10.98
C GLN A 17 0.10 3.40 -10.23
N ALA A 18 0.09 3.76 -8.95
CA ALA A 18 1.29 3.81 -8.13
C ALA A 18 1.88 2.41 -7.92
N ARG A 19 1.07 1.41 -7.54
CA ARG A 19 1.52 0.01 -7.43
C ARG A 19 2.14 -0.48 -8.73
N ALA A 20 1.50 -0.23 -9.88
CA ALA A 20 2.03 -0.63 -11.17
C ALA A 20 3.38 0.04 -11.51
N ALA A 21 3.56 1.32 -11.13
CA ALA A 21 4.82 2.03 -11.32
C ALA A 21 5.93 1.46 -10.42
N TYR A 22 5.66 1.27 -9.13
CA TYR A 22 6.66 0.82 -8.18
C TYR A 22 6.98 -0.67 -8.30
N ARG A 23 6.04 -1.54 -8.70
CA ARG A 23 6.34 -2.95 -8.98
C ARG A 23 7.33 -3.14 -10.14
N ARG A 24 7.33 -2.25 -11.15
CA ARG A 24 8.34 -2.26 -12.23
C ARG A 24 9.72 -1.84 -11.74
N HIS A 25 9.78 -0.99 -10.73
CA HIS A 25 11.02 -0.44 -10.17
C HIS A 25 11.02 -0.50 -8.64
N PRO A 26 10.97 -1.69 -8.02
CA PRO A 26 10.73 -1.82 -6.58
C PRO A 26 11.89 -1.25 -5.75
N ARG A 27 13.10 -1.25 -6.30
CA ARG A 27 14.28 -0.62 -5.69
C ARG A 27 14.33 0.89 -5.85
N ALA A 28 13.56 1.50 -6.76
CA ALA A 28 13.44 2.97 -6.82
C ALA A 28 12.75 3.52 -5.57
N VAL A 29 11.93 2.70 -4.90
CA VAL A 29 11.38 3.01 -3.57
C VAL A 29 12.50 3.18 -2.53
N LEU A 30 13.56 2.37 -2.62
CA LEU A 30 14.72 2.44 -1.70
C LEU A 30 15.57 3.69 -1.94
N VAL A 31 15.59 4.24 -3.16
CA VAL A 31 16.25 5.53 -3.43
C VAL A 31 15.66 6.63 -2.55
N SER A 32 14.35 6.59 -2.30
CA SER A 32 13.69 7.57 -1.41
C SER A 32 14.08 7.39 0.07
N LEU A 33 14.58 6.20 0.47
CA LEU A 33 15.06 5.95 1.83
C LEU A 33 16.48 6.49 2.05
N ASP A 34 17.32 6.42 1.02
CA ASP A 34 18.72 6.87 1.08
C ASP A 34 18.90 8.34 0.63
N GLU A 35 17.85 8.96 0.11
CA GLU A 35 17.87 10.34 -0.39
C GLU A 35 18.13 11.33 0.75
N LYS A 36 19.19 12.12 0.61
CA LYS A 36 19.43 13.26 1.48
C LYS A 36 18.70 14.48 0.94
N VAL A 37 17.78 15.01 1.73
CA VAL A 37 17.12 16.28 1.42
C VAL A 37 18.19 17.38 1.34
N SER A 38 18.38 17.92 0.14
CA SER A 38 19.30 19.02 -0.13
C SER A 38 18.70 19.95 -1.19
N ASP A 39 19.28 21.13 -1.33
CA ASP A 39 18.96 22.13 -2.34
C ASP A 39 19.39 21.71 -3.76
N LEU A 40 20.23 20.69 -3.87
CA LEU A 40 20.63 20.10 -5.14
C LEU A 40 19.63 19.02 -5.59
N GLY A 41 18.78 19.36 -6.56
CA GLY A 41 18.18 18.35 -7.44
C GLY A 41 16.83 17.76 -7.01
N VAL A 42 15.95 18.54 -6.37
CA VAL A 42 14.53 18.14 -6.32
C VAL A 42 13.90 18.40 -7.70
N ASP A 43 13.53 17.33 -8.40
CA ASP A 43 12.71 17.42 -9.60
C ASP A 43 11.38 18.10 -9.25
N VAL A 44 11.07 19.21 -9.92
CA VAL A 44 9.85 20.03 -9.70
C VAL A 44 8.58 19.18 -9.75
N ARG A 45 8.58 18.10 -10.55
CA ARG A 45 7.44 17.17 -10.65
C ARG A 45 7.10 16.49 -9.32
N ARG A 46 8.06 16.34 -8.40
CA ARG A 46 7.82 15.79 -7.05
C ARG A 46 7.05 16.77 -6.17
N ILE A 47 7.34 18.07 -6.32
CA ILE A 47 6.60 19.15 -5.67
C ILE A 47 5.18 19.19 -6.23
N ASP A 48 5.03 19.21 -7.56
CA ASP A 48 3.71 19.25 -8.21
C ASP A 48 2.84 18.04 -7.87
N LEU A 49 3.44 16.86 -7.72
CA LEU A 49 2.71 15.66 -7.30
C LEU A 49 2.24 15.78 -5.85
N ALA A 50 3.11 16.28 -4.95
CA ALA A 50 2.74 16.49 -3.56
C ALA A 50 1.61 17.50 -3.42
N GLU A 51 1.73 18.65 -4.10
CA GLU A 51 0.74 19.71 -4.10
C GLU A 51 -0.62 19.23 -4.61
N ARG A 52 -0.66 18.54 -5.75
CA ARG A 52 -1.93 18.00 -6.31
C ARG A 52 -2.62 17.02 -5.38
N MET A 53 -1.87 16.20 -4.64
CA MET A 53 -2.46 15.27 -3.66
C MET A 53 -3.02 16.00 -2.44
N LEU A 54 -2.34 17.05 -1.97
CA LEU A 54 -2.81 17.88 -0.86
C LEU A 54 -4.06 18.66 -1.27
N GLN A 55 -4.02 19.29 -2.44
CA GLN A 55 -5.15 20.02 -3.01
C GLN A 55 -6.37 19.10 -3.16
N PHE A 56 -6.20 17.91 -3.73
CA PHE A 56 -7.28 16.93 -3.83
C PHE A 56 -7.90 16.58 -2.46
N GLY A 57 -7.06 16.37 -1.43
CA GLY A 57 -7.54 16.12 -0.08
C GLY A 57 -8.39 17.28 0.48
N VAL A 58 -7.93 18.51 0.25
CA VAL A 58 -8.67 19.71 0.67
C VAL A 58 -9.97 19.88 -0.13
N ASP A 59 -9.94 19.62 -1.43
CA ASP A 59 -11.10 19.74 -2.33
C ASP A 59 -12.24 18.78 -1.95
N ILE A 60 -11.91 17.58 -1.43
CA ILE A 60 -12.91 16.62 -0.94
C ILE A 60 -13.40 16.94 0.48
N GLY A 61 -12.85 17.96 1.13
CA GLY A 61 -13.31 18.45 2.45
C GLY A 61 -12.42 18.07 3.64
N LEU A 62 -11.23 17.50 3.43
CA LEU A 62 -10.27 17.28 4.52
C LEU A 62 -9.62 18.60 4.95
N THR A 63 -9.24 18.68 6.23
CA THR A 63 -8.28 19.71 6.65
C THR A 63 -6.92 19.44 6.01
N LEU A 64 -6.07 20.46 5.90
CA LEU A 64 -4.70 20.27 5.39
C LEU A 64 -3.92 19.23 6.20
N GLU A 65 -4.09 19.21 7.53
CA GLU A 65 -3.47 18.21 8.41
C GLU A 65 -3.91 16.79 8.06
N GLN A 66 -5.22 16.58 7.85
CA GLN A 66 -5.76 15.29 7.42
C GLN A 66 -5.26 14.91 6.02
N ALA A 67 -5.23 15.85 5.07
CA ALA A 67 -4.70 15.62 3.73
C ALA A 67 -3.22 15.22 3.75
N MET A 68 -2.41 15.84 4.61
CA MET A 68 -1.01 15.44 4.84
C MET A 68 -0.90 14.01 5.37
N ALA A 69 -1.73 13.64 6.35
CA ALA A 69 -1.75 12.29 6.92
C ALA A 69 -2.17 11.22 5.88
N VAL A 70 -3.20 11.51 5.09
CA VAL A 70 -3.67 10.64 4.00
C VAL A 70 -2.58 10.46 2.94
N ARG A 71 -1.93 11.54 2.51
CA ARG A 71 -0.81 11.48 1.56
C ARG A 71 0.36 10.66 2.10
N GLY A 72 0.76 10.88 3.35
CA GLY A 72 1.85 10.14 3.98
C GLY A 72 1.55 8.65 4.02
N SER A 73 0.31 8.30 4.39
CA SER A 73 -0.11 6.91 4.45
C SER A 73 -0.21 6.25 3.08
N PHE A 74 -0.68 6.96 2.06
CA PHE A 74 -0.67 6.47 0.67
C PHE A 74 0.72 6.02 0.22
N LEU A 75 1.76 6.81 0.53
CA LEU A 75 3.13 6.44 0.18
C LEU A 75 3.58 5.18 0.93
N ILE A 76 3.31 5.10 2.24
CA ILE A 76 3.64 3.92 3.05
C ILE A 76 2.93 2.67 2.52
N ASP A 77 1.63 2.77 2.27
CA ASP A 77 0.80 1.67 1.78
C ASP A 77 1.38 1.11 0.47
N VAL A 78 1.62 1.97 -0.53
CA VAL A 78 2.12 1.53 -1.83
C VAL A 78 3.56 1.01 -1.76
N PHE A 79 4.44 1.66 -0.98
CA PHE A 79 5.83 1.23 -0.81
C PHE A 79 5.94 -0.09 -0.07
N GLY A 80 5.24 -0.20 1.05
CA GLY A 80 5.17 -1.41 1.86
C GLY A 80 4.64 -2.57 1.03
N PHE A 81 3.54 -2.37 0.30
CA PHE A 81 2.98 -3.43 -0.53
C PHE A 81 3.91 -3.84 -1.67
N SER A 82 4.49 -2.87 -2.38
CA SER A 82 5.40 -3.15 -3.51
C SER A 82 6.64 -3.93 -3.07
N LEU A 83 7.20 -3.62 -1.89
CA LEU A 83 8.43 -4.24 -1.39
C LEU A 83 8.18 -5.56 -0.65
N LEU A 84 7.18 -5.61 0.23
CA LEU A 84 6.94 -6.75 1.13
C LEU A 84 6.08 -7.83 0.48
N VAL A 85 5.22 -7.47 -0.48
CA VAL A 85 4.26 -8.38 -1.10
C VAL A 85 4.64 -8.67 -2.54
N ASP A 86 4.59 -7.67 -3.42
CA ASP A 86 4.81 -7.88 -4.86
C ASP A 86 6.26 -8.31 -5.15
N HIS A 87 7.25 -7.61 -4.60
CA HIS A 87 8.66 -7.94 -4.81
C HIS A 87 9.05 -9.29 -4.21
N ALA A 88 8.50 -9.64 -3.04
CA ALA A 88 8.74 -10.94 -2.42
C ALA A 88 8.15 -12.07 -3.28
N TRP A 89 6.91 -11.91 -3.75
CA TRP A 89 6.23 -12.86 -4.62
C TRP A 89 6.95 -13.07 -5.96
N ASP A 90 7.33 -11.98 -6.63
CA ASP A 90 7.96 -12.03 -7.95
C ASP A 90 9.31 -12.78 -7.92
N ARG A 91 10.00 -12.75 -6.78
CA ARG A 91 11.28 -13.44 -6.57
C ARG A 91 11.16 -14.85 -5.99
N ALA A 92 10.01 -15.19 -5.42
CA ALA A 92 9.84 -16.48 -4.78
C ALA A 92 9.73 -17.62 -5.81
N PRO A 93 10.27 -18.82 -5.50
CA PRO A 93 9.98 -20.02 -6.27
C PRO A 93 8.48 -20.27 -6.35
N GLU A 94 8.01 -20.79 -7.49
CA GLU A 94 6.57 -21.05 -7.71
C GLU A 94 5.95 -21.94 -6.64
N SER A 95 6.71 -22.93 -6.14
CA SER A 95 6.28 -23.82 -5.05
C SER A 95 6.07 -23.13 -3.71
N VAL A 96 6.69 -21.96 -3.49
CA VAL A 96 6.61 -21.21 -2.22
C VAL A 96 5.55 -20.12 -2.28
N ARG A 97 5.24 -19.61 -3.49
CA ARG A 97 4.32 -18.49 -3.71
C ARG A 97 2.99 -18.63 -2.98
N PRO A 98 2.24 -19.74 -3.07
CA PRO A 98 0.95 -19.89 -2.37
C PRO A 98 1.05 -19.63 -0.86
N MET A 99 2.21 -19.94 -0.27
CA MET A 99 2.45 -19.81 1.17
C MET A 99 2.67 -18.36 1.60
N LEU A 100 3.06 -17.49 0.68
CA LEU A 100 3.30 -16.05 0.93
C LEU A 100 1.98 -15.25 1.07
N ALA A 101 0.85 -15.84 0.67
CA ALA A 101 -0.47 -15.26 0.92
C ALA A 101 -0.87 -15.31 2.40
N HIS A 102 -0.14 -16.07 3.22
CA HIS A 102 -0.43 -16.25 4.64
C HIS A 102 0.52 -15.44 5.52
N PRO A 103 0.09 -15.03 6.73
CA PRO A 103 0.94 -14.29 7.66
C PRO A 103 2.23 -15.02 8.05
N VAL A 104 2.19 -16.36 8.08
CA VAL A 104 3.36 -17.22 8.30
C VAL A 104 3.32 -18.37 7.29
N PRO A 105 4.35 -18.56 6.45
CA PRO A 105 4.44 -19.70 5.54
C PRO A 105 4.35 -21.05 6.28
N GLN A 106 3.56 -21.99 5.76
CA GLN A 106 3.37 -23.32 6.37
C GLN A 106 4.69 -24.04 6.69
N ILE A 107 5.70 -23.94 5.82
CA ILE A 107 7.02 -24.56 6.00
C ILE A 107 7.71 -24.07 7.27
N TRP A 108 7.49 -22.82 7.68
CA TRP A 108 8.05 -22.29 8.92
C TRP A 108 7.29 -22.80 10.15
N LEU A 109 5.96 -22.97 10.03
CA LEU A 109 5.13 -23.57 11.07
C LEU A 109 5.43 -25.06 11.27
N ASP A 110 5.76 -25.78 10.19
CA ASP A 110 6.14 -27.20 10.20
C ASP A 110 7.55 -27.39 10.78
N ALA A 111 8.46 -26.46 10.52
CA ALA A 111 9.80 -26.48 11.11
C ALA A 111 9.80 -26.22 12.63
N HIS A 112 8.72 -25.67 13.18
CA HIS A 112 8.58 -25.35 14.61
C HIS A 112 7.25 -25.89 15.17
N PRO A 113 7.07 -27.23 15.22
CA PRO A 113 5.80 -27.85 15.59
C PRO A 113 5.38 -27.51 17.03
N ASP A 114 6.36 -27.38 17.94
CA ASP A 114 6.13 -27.11 19.35
C ASP A 114 5.83 -25.63 19.65
N HIS A 115 5.97 -24.72 18.68
CA HIS A 115 5.67 -23.31 18.87
C HIS A 115 4.15 -23.05 18.81
N PRO A 116 3.54 -22.45 19.85
CA PRO A 116 2.10 -22.19 19.87
C PRO A 116 1.75 -21.00 18.96
N ALA A 117 1.28 -21.31 17.74
CA ALA A 117 0.81 -20.32 16.77
C ALA A 117 -0.61 -20.65 16.25
N PRO A 118 -1.64 -20.75 17.13
CA PRO A 118 -2.95 -21.28 16.76
C PRO A 118 -3.66 -20.47 15.66
N LEU A 119 -3.49 -19.14 15.63
CA LEU A 119 -4.08 -18.32 14.59
C LEU A 119 -3.33 -18.44 13.25
N SER A 120 -1.99 -18.50 13.27
CA SER A 120 -1.21 -18.69 12.05
C SER A 120 -1.45 -20.06 11.42
N ARG A 121 -1.58 -21.11 12.24
CA ARG A 121 -1.95 -22.46 11.77
C ARG A 121 -3.35 -22.46 11.14
N ARG A 122 -4.35 -21.89 11.83
CA ARG A 122 -5.71 -21.73 11.27
C ARG A 122 -5.74 -20.87 10.01
N ALA A 123 -4.86 -19.88 9.88
CA ALA A 123 -4.77 -19.04 8.69
C ALA A 123 -4.14 -19.79 7.50
N ALA A 124 -3.16 -20.66 7.76
CA ALA A 124 -2.52 -21.47 6.73
C ALA A 124 -3.40 -22.61 6.19
N GLU A 125 -4.45 -22.99 6.93
CA GLU A 125 -5.49 -23.94 6.49
C GLU A 125 -6.55 -23.31 5.56
N GLN A 126 -6.60 -21.98 5.46
CA GLN A 126 -7.57 -21.28 4.61
C GLN A 126 -7.03 -21.09 3.20
N VAL A 127 -7.91 -20.78 2.24
CA VAL A 127 -7.45 -20.25 0.95
C VAL A 127 -6.95 -18.83 1.19
N GLY A 128 -5.65 -18.61 1.02
CA GLY A 128 -5.05 -17.30 1.15
C GLY A 128 -5.50 -16.35 0.02
N PRO A 129 -5.63 -15.05 0.29
CA PRO A 129 -5.99 -14.08 -0.73
C PRO A 129 -4.83 -13.89 -1.72
N THR A 130 -5.16 -13.69 -2.99
CA THR A 130 -4.20 -13.23 -4.00
C THR A 130 -3.62 -11.86 -3.63
N ASN A 131 -2.46 -11.52 -4.19
CA ASN A 131 -1.87 -10.19 -3.98
C ASN A 131 -2.83 -9.07 -4.44
N ASP A 132 -3.67 -9.32 -5.46
CA ASP A 132 -4.61 -8.31 -5.94
C ASP A 132 -5.76 -8.12 -4.95
N GLU A 133 -6.33 -9.20 -4.42
CA GLU A 133 -7.34 -9.13 -3.36
C GLU A 133 -6.81 -8.46 -2.08
N GLN A 134 -5.56 -8.75 -1.69
CA GLN A 134 -4.92 -8.08 -0.56
C GLN A 134 -4.73 -6.59 -0.80
N PHE A 135 -4.32 -6.20 -2.01
CA PHE A 135 -4.14 -4.80 -2.37
C PHE A 135 -5.47 -4.05 -2.39
N ASP A 136 -6.50 -4.64 -3.00
CA ASP A 136 -7.84 -4.05 -3.05
C ASP A 136 -8.41 -3.87 -1.63
N ALA A 137 -8.25 -4.87 -0.75
CA ALA A 137 -8.66 -4.74 0.65
C ALA A 137 -7.94 -3.59 1.37
N MET A 138 -6.63 -3.39 1.13
CA MET A 138 -5.87 -2.27 1.69
C MET A 138 -6.39 -0.91 1.19
N VAL A 139 -6.70 -0.81 -0.11
CA VAL A 139 -7.27 0.42 -0.70
C VAL A 139 -8.65 0.72 -0.11
N GLU A 140 -9.51 -0.29 0.03
CA GLU A 140 -10.84 -0.11 0.66
C GLU A 140 -10.74 0.32 2.13
N LEU A 141 -9.76 -0.21 2.88
CA LEU A 141 -9.48 0.25 4.24
C LEU A 141 -9.08 1.73 4.27
N ARG A 142 -8.27 2.18 3.30
CA ARG A 142 -7.92 3.60 3.18
C ARG A 142 -9.15 4.46 2.87
N ILE A 143 -9.99 4.03 1.92
CA ILE A 143 -11.20 4.76 1.54
C ILE A 143 -12.10 4.94 2.77
N ARG A 144 -12.35 3.87 3.53
CA ARG A 144 -13.12 3.94 4.78
C ARG A 144 -12.50 4.88 5.82
N ALA A 145 -11.17 4.93 5.90
CA ALA A 145 -10.49 5.87 6.79
C ALA A 145 -10.72 7.33 6.35
N VAL A 146 -10.72 7.60 5.04
CA VAL A 146 -11.02 8.94 4.50
C VAL A 146 -12.51 9.29 4.70
N GLU A 147 -13.43 8.35 4.47
CA GLU A 147 -14.86 8.51 4.76
C GLU A 147 -15.09 8.93 6.22
N ALA A 148 -14.43 8.24 7.15
CA ALA A 148 -14.50 8.56 8.57
C ALA A 148 -13.97 9.96 8.89
N LEU A 149 -12.87 10.40 8.25
CA LEU A 149 -12.31 11.75 8.41
C LEU A 149 -13.23 12.84 7.87
N LEU A 150 -13.94 12.54 6.78
CA LEU A 150 -14.96 13.42 6.19
C LEU A 150 -16.28 13.42 6.98
N GLY A 151 -16.43 12.53 7.95
CA GLY A 151 -17.68 12.37 8.71
C GLY A 151 -18.82 11.73 7.90
N VAL A 152 -18.48 11.01 6.83
CA VAL A 152 -19.43 10.30 5.98
C VAL A 152 -19.43 8.84 6.43
N SER A 153 -20.53 8.38 7.04
CA SER A 153 -20.69 6.96 7.37
C SER A 153 -21.32 6.24 6.17
N SER A 154 -20.62 5.24 5.65
CA SER A 154 -21.12 4.27 4.65
C SER A 154 -22.10 3.28 5.25
#